data_AF-A0A8T0DLM4-F1
#
_entry.id   AF-A0A8T0DLM4-F1
#
_cell.length_a   1.000
_cell.length_b   1.000
_cell.length_c   1.000
_cell.angle_alpha   90.00
_cell.angle_beta   90.00
_cell.angle_gamma   90.00
#
_symmetry.space_group_name_H-M   'P 1'
#
loop_
_entity.id
_entity.type
_entity.pdbx_description
1 polymer ?
#
loop_
_entity_poly.entity_id
_entity_poly.type
_entity_poly.pdbx_seq_one_letter_code
_entity_poly.pdbx_strand_id
1 'polypeptide(L)'
;MDAVLTQLEEAASVQLTACTSEERRPAEAKILQFRSQSQPYELCCLILNQSSNDFLLYEAGRCLSHAVVREWTEVFLPSINDGDNSKATQLLAFLLNWASQRGQQVSAASRQRVLGAAGALVKRAAAAHAEEVATAWRSNNTEMNTTQRRLARMRVLISPPDDPGPPCPILLRLIEHIERLIQPVVQGGMDIDLTKEVR
;
A
#
# COMPACT_ATOMS: atom_id res chain seq x y z
N MET A 1 23.71 5.18 -4.11
CA MET A 1 22.29 5.49 -3.79
C MET A 1 22.19 6.76 -2.98
N ASP A 2 23.07 6.98 -2.00
CA ASP A 2 23.09 8.18 -1.15
C ASP A 2 23.15 9.50 -1.95
N ALA A 3 23.99 9.56 -3.00
CA ALA A 3 24.04 10.74 -3.87
C ALA A 3 22.71 11.04 -4.59
N VAL A 4 21.92 10.00 -4.90
CA VAL A 4 20.59 10.18 -5.51
C VAL A 4 19.59 10.71 -4.48
N LEU A 5 19.64 10.19 -3.25
CA LEU A 5 18.83 10.68 -2.14
C LEU A 5 19.08 12.17 -1.89
N THR A 6 20.34 12.58 -1.75
CA THR A 6 20.70 13.99 -1.52
C THR A 6 20.18 14.90 -2.63
N GLN A 7 20.29 14.49 -3.89
CA GLN A 7 19.76 15.27 -5.01
C GLN A 7 18.23 15.39 -4.99
N LEU A 8 17.53 14.35 -4.53
CA LEU A 8 16.07 14.38 -4.40
C LEU A 8 15.63 15.25 -3.22
N GLU A 9 16.37 15.26 -2.12
CA GLU A 9 16.12 16.14 -0.97
C GLU A 9 16.34 17.61 -1.31
N GLU A 10 17.39 17.91 -2.07
CA GLU A 10 17.63 19.25 -2.60
C GLU A 10 16.49 19.68 -3.51
N ALA A 11 16.10 18.84 -4.47
CA ALA A 11 14.98 19.14 -5.37
C ALA A 11 13.65 19.32 -4.61
N ALA A 12 13.38 18.48 -3.62
CA ALA A 12 12.21 18.59 -2.75
C ALA A 12 12.20 19.91 -1.95
N SER A 13 13.36 20.36 -1.48
CA SER A 13 13.50 21.63 -0.76
C SER A 13 13.25 22.81 -1.69
N VAL A 14 13.85 22.80 -2.89
CA VAL A 14 13.63 23.84 -3.91
C VAL A 14 12.17 23.90 -4.36
N GLN A 15 11.47 22.77 -4.46
CA GLN A 15 10.04 22.76 -4.78
C GLN A 15 9.20 23.62 -3.84
N LEU A 16 9.52 23.57 -2.54
CA LEU A 16 8.81 24.31 -1.51
C LEU A 16 9.25 25.77 -1.39
N THR A 17 10.53 26.07 -1.66
CA THR A 17 11.10 27.41 -1.42
C THR A 17 11.17 28.29 -2.67
N ALA A 18 11.10 27.73 -3.88
CA ALA A 18 11.20 28.49 -5.12
C ALA A 18 10.08 29.54 -5.23
N CYS A 19 10.48 30.79 -5.43
CA CYS A 19 9.58 31.93 -5.56
C CYS A 19 9.05 32.08 -6.99
N THR A 20 9.79 31.58 -7.98
CA THR A 20 9.43 31.66 -9.40
C THR A 20 9.19 30.28 -10.01
N SER A 21 8.44 30.24 -11.11
CA SER A 21 8.25 29.01 -11.89
C SER A 21 9.54 28.51 -12.53
N GLU A 22 10.47 29.39 -12.90
CA GLU A 22 11.72 29.00 -13.56
C GLU A 22 12.68 28.30 -12.60
N GLU A 23 12.77 28.79 -11.35
CA GLU A 23 13.51 28.14 -10.27
C GLU A 23 12.90 26.78 -9.88
N ARG A 24 11.57 26.67 -9.91
CA ARG A 24 10.86 25.44 -9.54
C ARG A 24 10.96 24.34 -10.60
N ARG A 25 10.96 24.70 -11.89
CA ARG A 25 10.92 23.77 -13.03
C ARG A 25 11.99 22.66 -13.00
N PRO A 26 13.30 22.93 -12.76
CA PRO A 26 14.31 21.86 -12.74
C PRO A 26 14.11 20.89 -11.57
N ALA A 27 13.71 21.41 -10.41
CA ALA A 27 13.38 20.57 -9.25
C ALA A 27 12.16 19.69 -9.54
N GLU A 28 11.16 20.23 -10.24
CA GLU A 28 9.94 19.49 -10.62
C GLU A 28 10.28 18.33 -11.55
N ALA A 29 11.09 18.62 -12.58
CA ALA A 29 11.53 17.62 -13.53
C ALA A 29 12.25 16.46 -12.84
N LYS A 30 13.10 16.74 -11.83
CA LYS A 30 13.80 15.71 -11.06
C LYS A 30 12.85 14.85 -10.21
N ILE A 31 11.87 15.47 -9.55
CA ILE A 31 10.85 14.74 -8.77
C ILE A 31 9.94 13.90 -9.70
N LEU A 32 9.56 14.43 -10.86
CA LEU A 32 8.78 13.70 -11.86
C LEU A 32 9.57 12.51 -12.43
N GLN A 33 10.85 12.70 -12.74
CA GLN A 33 11.73 11.63 -13.20
C GLN A 33 11.83 10.50 -12.17
N PHE A 34 12.01 10.84 -10.89
CA PHE A 34 11.98 9.87 -9.79
C PHE A 34 10.68 9.04 -9.81
N ARG A 35 9.53 9.70 -9.93
CA ARG A 35 8.22 9.01 -9.93
C ARG A 35 7.99 8.12 -11.14
N SER A 36 8.66 8.39 -12.26
CA SER A 36 8.56 7.58 -13.47
C SER A 36 9.58 6.43 -13.53
N GLN A 37 10.46 6.28 -12.54
CA GLN A 37 11.42 5.17 -12.51
C GLN A 37 10.70 3.82 -12.44
N SER A 38 11.27 2.82 -13.10
CA SER A 38 10.86 1.41 -13.00
C SER A 38 11.39 0.83 -11.70
N GLN A 39 10.58 0.02 -11.04
CA GLN A 39 10.91 -0.66 -9.78
C GLN A 39 11.50 0.27 -8.70
N PRO A 40 10.80 1.35 -8.32
CA PRO A 40 11.33 2.37 -7.41
C PRO A 40 11.39 1.93 -5.93
N TYR A 41 11.09 0.67 -5.61
CA TYR A 41 10.83 0.18 -4.26
C TYR A 41 12.01 0.37 -3.32
N GLU A 42 13.21 -0.03 -3.73
CA GLU A 42 14.43 0.11 -2.90
C GLU A 42 14.74 1.57 -2.60
N LEU A 43 14.66 2.44 -3.62
CA LEU A 43 14.88 3.87 -3.46
C LEU A 43 13.82 4.51 -2.55
N CYS A 44 12.55 4.11 -2.69
CA CYS A 44 11.49 4.59 -1.82
C CYS A 44 11.70 4.13 -0.38
N CYS A 45 12.09 2.88 -0.15
CA CYS A 45 12.43 2.39 1.19
C CYS A 45 13.62 3.14 1.79
N LEU A 46 14.64 3.44 0.97
CA LEU A 46 15.78 4.27 1.38
C LEU A 46 15.34 5.68 1.81
N ILE A 47 14.55 6.37 0.98
CA ILE A 47 13.98 7.68 1.28
C ILE A 47 13.17 7.63 2.58
N LEU A 48 12.29 6.65 2.73
CA LEU A 48 11.45 6.48 3.91
C LEU A 48 12.28 6.18 5.16
N ASN A 49 13.44 5.54 5.07
CA ASN A 49 14.28 5.30 6.24
C ASN A 49 15.16 6.50 6.61
N GLN A 50 15.65 7.25 5.62
CA GLN A 50 16.73 8.23 5.83
C GLN A 50 16.28 9.68 5.76
N SER A 51 15.34 10.03 4.87
CA SER A 51 15.02 11.43 4.61
C SER A 51 14.13 12.04 5.67
N SER A 52 14.45 13.23 6.16
CA SER A 52 13.58 14.05 7.03
C SER A 52 12.73 15.06 6.25
N ASN A 53 12.86 15.12 4.92
CA ASN A 53 12.10 16.06 4.10
C ASN A 53 10.67 15.55 3.87
N ASP A 54 9.69 16.21 4.50
CA ASP A 54 8.27 15.82 4.42
C ASP A 54 7.73 15.73 2.99
N PHE A 55 8.13 16.66 2.10
CA PHE A 55 7.68 16.64 0.71
C PHE A 55 8.26 15.45 -0.05
N LEU A 56 9.53 15.10 0.20
CA LEU A 56 10.12 13.92 -0.41
C LEU A 56 9.49 12.63 0.11
N LEU A 57 9.19 12.54 1.40
CA LEU A 57 8.45 11.41 1.99
C LEU A 57 7.04 11.27 1.38
N TYR A 58 6.35 12.39 1.18
CA TYR A 58 5.06 12.44 0.51
C TYR A 58 5.15 11.91 -0.93
N GLU A 59 6.14 12.37 -1.70
CA GLU A 59 6.35 11.95 -3.08
C GLU A 59 6.82 10.48 -3.18
N ALA A 60 7.57 9.96 -2.19
CA ALA A 60 7.91 8.54 -2.11
C ALA A 60 6.66 7.67 -1.87
N GLY A 61 5.79 8.06 -0.93
CA GLY A 61 4.50 7.38 -0.75
C GLY A 61 3.64 7.40 -2.02
N ARG A 62 3.59 8.54 -2.71
CA ARG A 62 2.88 8.68 -3.99
C ARG A 62 3.50 7.81 -5.08
N CYS A 63 4.83 7.80 -5.21
CA CYS A 63 5.56 6.97 -6.16
C CYS A 63 5.23 5.48 -5.94
N LEU A 64 5.34 5.00 -4.70
CA LEU A 64 5.00 3.63 -4.33
C LEU A 64 3.55 3.28 -4.69
N SER A 65 2.59 4.14 -4.34
CA SER A 65 1.16 3.88 -4.62
C SER A 65 0.86 3.68 -6.10
N HIS A 66 1.59 4.35 -6.99
CA HIS A 66 1.46 4.18 -8.43
C HIS A 66 2.25 2.96 -8.93
N ALA A 67 3.47 2.76 -8.43
CA ALA A 67 4.35 1.68 -8.85
C ALA A 67 3.75 0.29 -8.55
N VAL A 68 3.19 0.10 -7.34
CA VAL A 68 2.59 -1.20 -6.94
C VAL A 68 1.42 -1.62 -7.83
N VAL A 69 0.69 -0.65 -8.40
CA VAL A 69 -0.41 -0.93 -9.33
C VAL A 69 0.14 -1.18 -10.73
N ARG A 70 1.03 -0.31 -11.20
CA ARG A 70 1.61 -0.35 -12.55
C ARG A 70 2.41 -1.62 -12.80
N GLU A 71 3.20 -2.06 -11.83
CA GLU A 71 4.19 -3.13 -11.97
C GLU A 71 3.77 -4.42 -11.27
N TRP A 72 2.49 -4.54 -10.89
CA TRP A 72 1.97 -5.68 -10.15
C TRP A 72 2.39 -7.02 -10.75
N THR A 73 2.15 -7.18 -12.05
CA THR A 73 2.38 -8.42 -12.79
C THR A 73 3.85 -8.81 -12.87
N GLU A 74 4.74 -7.83 -13.01
CA GLU A 74 6.17 -8.08 -13.20
C GLU A 74 6.91 -8.28 -11.88
N VAL A 75 6.53 -7.52 -10.84
CA VAL A 75 7.29 -7.46 -9.59
C VAL A 75 6.71 -8.35 -8.51
N PHE A 76 5.39 -8.31 -8.31
CA PHE A 76 4.75 -8.91 -7.13
C PHE A 76 4.15 -10.27 -7.42
N LEU A 77 3.44 -10.40 -8.56
CA LEU A 77 2.76 -11.62 -8.96
C LEU A 77 3.66 -12.86 -8.97
N PRO A 78 4.94 -12.82 -9.42
CA PRO A 78 5.80 -14.00 -9.43
C PRO A 78 6.09 -14.59 -8.04
N SER A 79 6.00 -13.77 -6.99
CA SER A 79 6.29 -14.18 -5.59
C SER A 79 5.06 -14.22 -4.70
N ILE A 80 3.86 -13.97 -5.24
CA ILE A 80 2.65 -13.74 -4.43
C ILE A 80 2.28 -14.94 -3.54
N ASN A 81 2.64 -16.14 -3.99
CA ASN A 81 2.38 -17.41 -3.30
C ASN A 81 3.48 -17.79 -2.30
N ASP A 82 4.55 -17.01 -2.17
CA ASP A 82 5.67 -17.28 -1.26
C ASP A 82 5.34 -16.91 0.21
N GLY A 83 4.08 -16.65 0.51
CA GLY A 83 3.59 -16.31 1.86
C GLY A 83 4.28 -15.05 2.42
N ASP A 84 5.01 -15.23 3.52
CA ASP A 84 5.73 -14.13 4.18
C ASP A 84 6.97 -13.65 3.42
N ASN A 85 7.51 -14.51 2.55
CA ASN A 85 8.63 -14.15 1.70
C ASN A 85 8.18 -13.42 0.42
N SER A 86 6.88 -13.29 0.16
CA SER A 86 6.41 -12.54 -1.00
C SER A 86 6.85 -11.07 -0.91
N LYS A 87 7.24 -10.50 -2.05
CA LYS A 87 7.64 -9.07 -2.11
C LYS A 87 6.52 -8.14 -1.63
N ALA A 88 5.26 -8.54 -1.85
CA ALA A 88 4.12 -7.76 -1.44
C ALA A 88 3.92 -7.80 0.08
N THR A 89 4.08 -8.96 0.73
CA THR A 89 4.04 -9.07 2.19
C THR A 89 5.17 -8.28 2.84
N GLN A 90 6.40 -8.39 2.31
CA GLN A 90 7.55 -7.66 2.82
C GLN A 90 7.36 -6.14 2.71
N LEU A 91 6.89 -5.64 1.56
CA LEU A 91 6.63 -4.21 1.38
C LEU A 91 5.50 -3.72 2.30
N LEU A 92 4.41 -4.49 2.45
CA LEU A 92 3.34 -4.15 3.38
C LEU A 92 3.86 -4.04 4.81
N ALA A 93 4.61 -5.04 5.26
CA ALA A 93 5.21 -5.06 6.60
C ALA A 93 6.13 -3.85 6.81
N PHE A 94 6.98 -3.53 5.83
CA PHE A 94 7.84 -2.36 5.87
C PHE A 94 7.04 -1.06 6.05
N LEU A 95 6.02 -0.83 5.22
CA LEU A 95 5.23 0.41 5.25
C LEU A 95 4.46 0.59 6.57
N LEU A 96 3.89 -0.49 7.10
CA LEU A 96 3.15 -0.46 8.36
C LEU A 96 4.08 -0.28 9.56
N ASN A 97 5.24 -0.94 9.57
CA ASN A 97 6.25 -0.76 10.61
C ASN A 97 6.81 0.67 10.58
N TRP A 98 7.11 1.19 9.39
CA TRP A 98 7.54 2.57 9.22
C TRP A 98 6.50 3.56 9.76
N ALA A 99 5.22 3.36 9.42
CA ALA A 99 4.14 4.24 9.86
C ALA A 99 3.97 4.23 11.39
N SER A 100 4.17 3.08 12.02
CA SER A 100 4.05 2.90 13.47
C SER A 100 5.24 3.50 14.23
N GLN A 101 6.46 3.41 13.69
CA GLN A 101 7.68 3.83 14.37
C GLN A 101 8.05 5.29 14.03
N ARG A 102 8.22 5.58 12.74
CA ARG A 102 8.72 6.87 12.24
C ARG A 102 7.60 7.79 11.76
N GLY A 103 6.47 7.23 11.31
CA GLY A 103 5.34 7.99 10.80
C GLY A 103 4.74 9.01 11.78
N GLN A 104 4.99 8.88 13.08
CA GLN A 104 4.54 9.86 14.08
C GLN A 104 5.39 11.13 14.13
N GLN A 105 6.60 11.11 13.55
CA GLN A 105 7.56 12.22 13.57
C GLN A 105 7.53 13.09 12.31
N VAL A 106 6.63 12.77 11.37
CA VAL A 106 6.53 13.42 10.05
C VAL A 106 5.14 14.01 9.88
N SER A 107 4.95 14.83 8.85
CA SER A 107 3.66 15.46 8.61
C SER A 107 2.54 14.42 8.40
N ALA A 108 1.32 14.77 8.83
CA ALA A 108 0.15 13.92 8.64
C ALA A 108 -0.10 13.61 7.16
N ALA A 109 0.16 14.57 6.26
CA ALA A 109 0.02 14.38 4.81
C ALA A 109 1.01 13.34 4.28
N SER A 110 2.28 13.42 4.67
CA SER A 110 3.31 12.46 4.25
C SER A 110 3.00 11.06 4.79
N ARG A 111 2.66 10.95 6.08
CA ARG A 111 2.21 9.68 6.67
C ARG A 111 1.02 9.08 5.94
N GLN A 112 0.00 9.88 5.64
CA GLN A 112 -1.18 9.43 4.91
C GLN A 112 -0.85 8.95 3.50
N ARG A 113 0.10 9.58 2.80
CA ARG A 113 0.53 9.09 1.48
C ARG A 113 1.25 7.77 1.54
N VAL A 114 2.12 7.56 2.53
CA VAL A 114 2.80 6.27 2.71
C VAL A 114 1.80 5.17 3.06
N LEU A 115 0.85 5.44 3.96
CA LEU A 115 -0.26 4.51 4.25
C LEU A 115 -1.16 4.28 3.03
N GLY A 116 -1.34 5.32 2.19
CA GLY A 116 -2.03 5.20 0.90
C GLY A 116 -1.35 4.20 -0.05
N ALA A 117 -0.01 4.10 -0.03
CA ALA A 117 0.72 3.09 -0.77
C ALA A 117 0.44 1.66 -0.25
N ALA A 118 0.41 1.47 1.08
CA ALA A 118 0.01 0.20 1.68
C ALA A 118 -1.43 -0.18 1.28
N GLY A 119 -2.35 0.79 1.30
CA GLY A 119 -3.72 0.59 0.84
C GLY A 119 -3.82 0.23 -0.65
N ALA A 120 -3.04 0.89 -1.51
CA ALA A 120 -2.98 0.58 -2.94
C ALA A 120 -2.47 -0.85 -3.18
N LEU A 121 -1.42 -1.26 -2.46
CA LEU A 121 -0.84 -2.61 -2.51
C LEU A 121 -1.88 -3.67 -2.11
N VAL A 122 -2.54 -3.50 -0.96
CA VAL A 122 -3.56 -4.43 -0.46
C VAL A 122 -4.75 -4.53 -1.40
N LYS A 123 -5.24 -3.39 -1.91
CA LYS A 123 -6.36 -3.38 -2.88
C LYS A 123 -5.99 -4.11 -4.17
N ARG A 124 -4.77 -3.88 -4.69
CA ARG A 124 -4.32 -4.55 -5.91
C ARG A 124 -4.15 -6.05 -5.71
N ALA A 125 -3.63 -6.46 -4.56
CA ALA A 125 -3.53 -7.86 -4.14
C ALA A 125 -4.89 -8.54 -4.05
N ALA A 126 -5.84 -7.90 -3.36
CA ALA A 126 -7.20 -8.41 -3.22
C ALA A 126 -7.90 -8.53 -4.58
N ALA A 127 -7.70 -7.56 -5.48
CA ALA A 127 -8.24 -7.63 -6.84
C ALA A 127 -7.63 -8.78 -7.65
N ALA A 128 -6.31 -9.02 -7.55
CA ALA A 128 -5.64 -10.14 -8.22
C ALA A 128 -6.15 -11.48 -7.69
N HIS A 129 -6.26 -11.62 -6.37
CA HIS A 129 -6.79 -12.82 -5.71
C HIS A 129 -8.23 -13.09 -6.12
N ALA A 130 -9.09 -12.06 -6.15
CA ALA A 130 -10.47 -12.20 -6.59
C ALA A 130 -10.57 -12.63 -8.06
N GLU A 131 -9.67 -12.15 -8.93
CA GLU A 131 -9.61 -12.57 -10.33
C GLU A 131 -9.22 -14.05 -10.49
N GLU A 132 -8.27 -14.52 -9.68
CA GLU A 132 -7.86 -15.92 -9.62
C GLU A 132 -9.01 -16.82 -9.13
N VAL A 133 -9.61 -16.49 -7.98
CA VAL A 133 -10.76 -17.22 -7.39
C VAL A 133 -11.92 -17.28 -8.38
N ALA A 134 -12.28 -16.15 -9.02
CA ALA A 134 -13.35 -16.13 -10.01
C ALA A 134 -13.02 -16.96 -11.25
N THR A 135 -11.74 -17.04 -11.63
CA THR A 135 -11.30 -17.86 -12.78
C THR A 135 -11.34 -19.35 -12.46
N ALA A 136 -10.90 -19.75 -11.26
CA ALA A 136 -11.02 -21.12 -10.78
C ALA A 136 -12.48 -21.57 -10.65
N TRP A 137 -13.35 -20.70 -10.14
CA TRP A 137 -14.79 -20.98 -10.08
C TRP A 137 -15.38 -21.17 -11.49
N ARG A 138 -15.00 -20.33 -12.46
CA ARG A 138 -15.45 -20.44 -13.85
C ARG A 138 -15.00 -21.75 -14.50
N SER A 139 -13.75 -22.18 -14.29
CA SER A 139 -13.27 -23.45 -14.85
C SER A 139 -14.03 -24.65 -14.30
N ASN A 140 -14.29 -24.68 -12.99
CA ASN A 140 -14.97 -25.81 -12.34
C ASN A 140 -16.44 -25.95 -12.76
N ASN A 141 -17.12 -24.84 -13.09
CA ASN A 141 -18.54 -24.83 -13.46
C ASN A 141 -18.81 -24.99 -14.98
N THR A 142 -17.81 -25.39 -15.77
CA THR A 142 -17.94 -25.51 -17.24
C THR A 142 -18.79 -26.72 -17.70
N GLU A 143 -19.16 -27.62 -16.80
CA GLU A 143 -20.05 -28.76 -17.08
C GLU A 143 -21.56 -28.43 -17.03
N MET A 144 -21.94 -27.20 -16.69
CA MET A 144 -23.33 -26.78 -16.54
C MET A 144 -23.93 -26.11 -17.80
N ASN A 145 -25.24 -26.28 -17.98
CA ASN A 145 -26.07 -26.02 -19.17
C ASN A 145 -25.77 -24.74 -19.99
N THR A 146 -26.16 -24.74 -21.27
CA THR A 146 -25.95 -23.68 -22.28
C THR A 146 -26.37 -22.27 -21.87
N THR A 147 -27.31 -22.11 -20.93
CA THR A 147 -27.75 -20.83 -20.38
C THR A 147 -26.74 -20.26 -19.37
N GLN A 148 -26.10 -21.10 -18.55
CA GLN A 148 -25.06 -20.70 -17.59
C GLN A 148 -23.75 -20.33 -18.29
N ARG A 149 -23.46 -20.90 -19.47
CA ARG A 149 -22.31 -20.50 -20.30
C ARG A 149 -22.32 -19.02 -20.73
N ARG A 150 -23.51 -18.42 -20.88
CA ARG A 150 -23.63 -16.98 -21.24
C ARG A 150 -23.29 -16.09 -20.06
N LEU A 151 -23.71 -16.46 -18.84
CA LEU A 151 -23.39 -15.75 -17.61
C LEU A 151 -21.92 -15.92 -17.21
N ALA A 152 -21.35 -17.12 -17.40
CA ALA A 152 -19.94 -17.42 -17.16
C ALA A 152 -18.97 -16.63 -18.06
N ARG A 153 -19.44 -16.09 -19.19
CA ARG A 153 -18.65 -15.21 -20.08
C ARG A 153 -18.62 -13.75 -19.63
N MET A 154 -19.44 -13.35 -18.67
CA MET A 154 -19.49 -11.96 -18.22
C MET A 154 -18.36 -11.67 -17.24
N ARG A 155 -17.57 -10.62 -17.53
CA ARG A 155 -16.50 -10.13 -16.62
C ARG A 155 -17.06 -9.42 -15.38
N VAL A 156 -18.36 -9.18 -15.34
CA VAL A 156 -19.06 -8.50 -14.25
C VAL A 156 -20.14 -9.44 -13.72
N LEU A 157 -20.01 -9.81 -12.45
CA LEU A 157 -21.04 -10.55 -11.72
C LEU A 157 -22.24 -9.62 -11.53
N ILE A 158 -23.39 -9.99 -12.09
CA ILE A 158 -24.65 -9.23 -11.95
C ILE A 158 -25.25 -9.45 -10.54
N SER A 159 -24.81 -10.51 -9.86
CA SER A 159 -25.12 -10.84 -8.47
C SER A 159 -23.88 -11.47 -7.83
N PRO A 160 -23.50 -11.06 -6.61
CA PRO A 160 -22.35 -11.63 -5.91
C PRO A 160 -22.55 -13.14 -5.69
N PRO A 161 -21.49 -13.96 -5.78
CA PRO A 161 -21.58 -15.39 -5.51
C PRO A 161 -21.91 -15.63 -4.03
N ASP A 162 -22.68 -16.70 -3.74
CA ASP A 162 -23.03 -17.09 -2.37
C ASP A 162 -21.79 -17.42 -1.52
N ASP A 163 -20.73 -17.89 -2.18
CA ASP A 163 -19.40 -18.07 -1.61
C ASP A 163 -18.42 -17.11 -2.30
N PRO A 164 -17.93 -16.05 -1.62
CA PRO A 164 -16.93 -15.13 -2.18
C PRO A 164 -15.53 -15.75 -2.28
N GLY A 165 -15.36 -16.99 -1.82
CA GLY A 165 -14.08 -17.69 -1.77
C GLY A 165 -13.22 -17.26 -0.58
N PRO A 166 -12.00 -17.81 -0.48
CA PRO A 166 -11.10 -17.52 0.64
C PRO A 166 -10.67 -16.04 0.62
N PRO A 167 -10.47 -15.42 1.80
CA PRO A 167 -9.97 -14.05 1.90
C PRO A 167 -8.55 -13.93 1.32
N CYS A 168 -8.23 -12.75 0.78
CA CYS A 168 -6.89 -12.45 0.28
C CYS A 168 -5.87 -12.48 1.44
N PRO A 169 -4.77 -13.27 1.34
CA PRO A 169 -3.78 -13.37 2.41
C PRO A 169 -3.15 -12.04 2.83
N ILE A 170 -2.89 -11.15 1.88
CA ILE A 170 -2.31 -9.83 2.14
C ILE A 170 -3.29 -8.93 2.91
N LEU A 171 -4.59 -9.07 2.66
CA LEU A 171 -5.61 -8.37 3.44
C LEU A 171 -5.65 -8.89 4.88
N LEU A 172 -5.57 -10.20 5.09
CA LEU A 172 -5.49 -10.78 6.43
C LEU A 172 -4.28 -10.24 7.20
N ARG A 173 -3.11 -10.14 6.57
CA ARG A 173 -1.91 -9.54 7.20
C ARG A 173 -2.13 -8.09 7.64
N LEU A 174 -2.86 -7.29 6.86
CA LEU A 174 -3.24 -5.94 7.27
C LEU A 174 -4.17 -5.97 8.49
N ILE A 175 -5.20 -6.83 8.48
CA ILE A 175 -6.14 -6.97 9.60
C ILE A 175 -5.40 -7.38 10.88
N GLU A 176 -4.56 -8.41 10.83
CA GLU A 176 -3.73 -8.87 11.94
C GLU A 176 -2.83 -7.76 12.49
N HIS A 177 -2.30 -6.88 11.63
CA HIS A 177 -1.50 -5.74 12.06
C HIS A 177 -2.36 -4.70 12.79
N ILE A 178 -3.54 -4.38 12.26
CA ILE A 178 -4.48 -3.43 12.87
C ILE A 178 -4.95 -3.95 14.23
N GLU A 179 -5.30 -5.24 14.34
CA GLU A 179 -5.73 -5.86 15.59
C GLU A 179 -4.67 -5.72 16.68
N ARG A 180 -3.40 -5.95 16.36
CA ARG A 180 -2.28 -5.77 17.30
C ARG A 180 -2.12 -4.33 17.77
N LEU A 181 -2.41 -3.35 16.91
CA LEU A 181 -2.35 -1.93 17.29
C LEU A 181 -3.49 -1.53 18.23
N ILE A 182 -4.67 -2.14 18.08
CA ILE A 182 -5.87 -1.79 18.85
C ILE A 182 -5.93 -2.55 20.19
N GLN A 183 -5.34 -3.75 20.26
CA GLN A 183 -5.34 -4.60 21.46
C GLN A 183 -5.02 -3.88 22.80
N PRO A 184 -3.98 -3.04 22.92
CA PRO A 184 -3.70 -2.33 24.17
C PRO A 184 -4.78 -1.29 24.53
N VAL A 185 -5.46 -0.70 23.55
CA VAL A 185 -6.54 0.28 23.79
C VAL A 185 -7.78 -0.42 24.36
N VAL A 186 -8.10 -1.61 23.87
CA VAL A 186 -9.25 -2.41 24.36
C VAL A 186 -9.01 -2.85 25.79
N GLN A 187 -7.79 -3.27 26.12
CA GLN A 187 -7.43 -3.72 27.47
C GLN A 187 -7.37 -2.54 28.46
N GLY A 188 -6.86 -1.37 28.06
CA GLY A 188 -6.82 -0.18 28.91
C GLY A 188 -8.19 0.50 29.15
N GLY A 189 -9.19 0.22 28.31
CA GLY A 189 -10.56 0.73 28.49
C GLY A 189 -11.40 -0.01 29.54
N MET A 190 -10.91 -1.15 30.04
CA MET A 190 -11.57 -1.92 31.11
C MET A 190 -11.12 -1.51 32.54
N ASP A 191 -10.13 -0.63 32.68
CA ASP A 191 -9.64 -0.10 33.97
C ASP A 191 -10.20 1.31 34.26
N ILE A 192 -11.46 1.59 33.92
CA ILE A 192 -12.17 2.74 34.48
C ILE A 192 -12.72 2.31 35.83
N ASP A 193 -11.94 2.63 36.85
CA ASP A 193 -12.20 2.47 38.28
C ASP A 193 -13.60 2.99 38.67
N LEU A 194 -14.56 2.07 38.80
CA LEU A 194 -15.92 2.29 39.29
C LEU A 194 -15.98 2.54 40.81
N THR A 195 -14.85 2.78 41.50
CA THR A 195 -14.84 2.99 42.96
C THR A 195 -14.66 4.44 43.42
N LYS A 196 -14.68 5.43 42.51
CA LYS A 196 -14.70 6.86 42.87
C LYS A 196 -16.10 7.50 42.84
N GLU A 197 -17.07 6.85 43.45
CA GLU A 197 -18.21 7.52 44.09
C GLU A 197 -18.62 6.67 45.29
N VAL A 198 -18.29 7.18 46.49
CA VAL A 198 -18.86 6.96 47.83
C VAL A 198 -17.71 7.12 48.82
N ARG A 199 -17.41 8.38 49.17
CA ARG A 199 -17.62 8.95 50.51
C ARG A 199 -16.84 10.25 50.68
#